data_AF-A0A496SBG8-F1
#
_entry.id   AF-A0A496SBG8-F1
#
_cell.length_a   1.000
_cell.length_b   1.000
_cell.length_c   1.000
_cell.angle_alpha   90.00
_cell.angle_beta   90.00
_cell.angle_gamma   90.00
#
_symmetry.space_group_name_H-M   'P 1'
#
loop_
_entity.id
_entity.type
_entity.pdbx_description
1 polymer ?
#
loop_
_entity_poly.entity_id
_entity_poly.type
_entity_poly.pdbx_seq_one_letter_code
_entity_poly.pdbx_strand_id
1 'polypeptide(L)'
;MTDKAEDRIVEMTFKFIDGNTEEFAKWLQKIGATIKRRSEDEIIFDGPSGVGTGLFKGIDPINAAVCIGFAVAGPFWPFVFPNLLKKVEAKWKERRKG
;
A
#
# COMPACT_ATOMS: atom_id res chain seq x y z
N MET A 1 14.02 2.73 12.13
CA MET A 1 13.12 1.57 11.95
C MET A 1 11.96 1.88 11.01
N THR A 2 11.32 3.05 11.11
CA THR A 2 10.23 3.52 10.24
C THR A 2 10.62 3.60 8.76
N ASP A 3 11.84 4.02 8.46
CA ASP A 3 12.36 4.17 7.09
C ASP A 3 12.25 2.88 6.24
N LYS A 4 12.66 1.73 6.79
CA LYS A 4 12.55 0.42 6.13
C LYS A 4 11.10 -0.04 5.94
N ALA A 5 10.21 0.35 6.86
CA ALA A 5 8.79 0.02 6.73
C ALA A 5 8.13 0.86 5.62
N GLU A 6 8.45 2.16 5.55
CA GLU A 6 8.00 3.02 4.45
C GLU A 6 8.49 2.50 3.09
N ASP A 7 9.77 2.13 2.97
CA ASP A 7 10.31 1.60 1.71
C ASP A 7 9.58 0.34 1.26
N ARG A 8 9.22 -0.53 2.22
CA ARG A 8 8.42 -1.71 1.92
C ARG A 8 7.00 -1.34 1.50
N ILE A 9 6.37 -0.36 2.13
CA ILE A 9 5.03 0.12 1.71
C ILE A 9 5.10 0.73 0.30
N VAL A 10 6.15 1.50 -0.02
CA VAL A 10 6.38 2.06 -1.35
C VAL A 10 6.54 0.92 -2.38
N GLU A 11 7.35 -0.08 -2.08
CA GLU A 11 7.51 -1.26 -2.93
C GLU A 11 6.17 -1.95 -3.21
N MET A 12 5.40 -2.21 -2.15
CA MET A 12 4.12 -2.91 -2.22
C MET A 12 3.03 -2.09 -2.93
N THR A 13 3.04 -0.77 -2.76
CA THR A 13 2.20 0.16 -3.51
C THR A 13 2.44 -0.04 -5.00
N PHE A 14 3.69 0.00 -5.46
CA PHE A 14 3.98 -0.17 -6.89
C PHE A 14 3.79 -1.60 -7.39
N LYS A 15 4.01 -2.63 -6.57
CA LYS A 15 3.65 -4.02 -6.93
C LYS A 15 2.16 -4.16 -7.21
N PHE A 16 1.31 -3.53 -6.39
CA PHE A 16 -0.13 -3.50 -6.64
C PHE A 16 -0.45 -2.75 -7.94
N ILE A 17 0.11 -1.54 -8.14
CA ILE A 17 -0.09 -0.73 -9.35
C ILE A 17 0.34 -1.47 -10.61
N ASP A 18 1.43 -2.25 -10.54
CA ASP A 18 1.98 -3.04 -11.64
C ASP A 18 1.19 -4.35 -11.88
N GLY A 19 0.09 -4.57 -11.17
CA GLY A 19 -0.77 -5.76 -11.30
C GLY A 19 -0.23 -7.01 -10.59
N ASN A 20 0.88 -6.92 -9.86
CA ASN A 20 1.41 -8.03 -9.05
C ASN A 20 0.65 -8.12 -7.72
N THR A 21 -0.64 -8.44 -7.80
CA THR A 21 -1.54 -8.54 -6.66
C THR A 21 -1.24 -9.77 -5.78
N GLU A 22 -0.54 -10.77 -6.30
CA GLU A 22 -0.21 -11.98 -5.54
C GLU A 22 0.85 -11.72 -4.48
N GLU A 23 1.94 -11.05 -4.87
CA GLU A 23 3.00 -10.68 -3.93
C GLU A 23 2.50 -9.66 -2.91
N PHE A 24 1.65 -8.72 -3.36
CA PHE A 24 0.98 -7.77 -2.48
C PHE A 24 0.08 -8.47 -1.45
N ALA A 25 -0.74 -9.43 -1.87
CA ALA A 25 -1.61 -10.21 -0.99
C ALA A 25 -0.82 -11.04 0.03
N LYS A 26 0.27 -11.70 -0.39
CA LYS A 26 1.16 -12.45 0.51
C LYS A 26 1.79 -11.54 1.56
N TRP A 27 2.20 -10.34 1.16
CA TRP A 27 2.74 -9.35 2.09
C TRP A 27 1.68 -8.87 3.09
N LEU A 28 0.46 -8.56 2.63
CA LEU A 28 -0.66 -8.19 3.51
C LEU A 28 -0.92 -9.25 4.59
N GLN A 29 -1.02 -10.52 4.20
CA GLN A 29 -1.21 -11.62 5.16
C GLN A 29 -0.05 -11.72 6.16
N LYS A 30 1.20 -11.55 5.69
CA LYS A 30 2.40 -11.59 6.54
C LYS A 30 2.39 -10.51 7.63
N ILE A 31 1.81 -9.34 7.35
CA ILE A 31 1.70 -8.24 8.31
C ILE A 31 0.43 -8.30 9.16
N GLY A 32 -0.33 -9.40 9.09
CA GLY A 32 -1.52 -9.63 9.91
C GLY A 32 -2.82 -9.10 9.30
N ALA A 33 -2.84 -8.72 8.02
CA ALA A 33 -4.08 -8.36 7.35
C ALA A 33 -4.92 -9.59 6.98
N THR A 34 -6.25 -9.45 7.05
CA THR A 34 -7.21 -10.48 6.62
C THR A 34 -7.82 -10.10 5.28
N ILE A 35 -7.49 -10.85 4.23
CA ILE A 35 -8.09 -10.65 2.90
C ILE A 35 -9.53 -11.13 2.90
N LYS A 36 -10.47 -10.26 2.52
CA LYS A 36 -11.91 -10.54 2.42
C LYS A 36 -12.32 -10.90 1.00
N ARG A 37 -11.77 -10.17 0.02
CA ARG A 37 -12.05 -10.36 -1.40
C ARG A 37 -10.82 -10.03 -2.23
N ARG A 38 -10.60 -10.80 -3.29
CA ARG A 38 -9.56 -10.55 -4.27
C ARG A 38 -10.07 -10.96 -5.65
N SER A 39 -9.90 -10.08 -6.63
CA SER A 39 -10.13 -10.32 -8.05
C SER A 39 -8.98 -9.73 -8.87
N GLU A 40 -9.10 -9.74 -10.19
CA GLU A 40 -8.16 -9.06 -11.09
C GLU A 40 -8.19 -7.53 -10.94
N ASP A 41 -9.33 -6.98 -10.52
CA ASP A 41 -9.56 -5.53 -10.48
C ASP A 41 -9.57 -4.94 -9.07
N GLU A 42 -9.67 -5.76 -8.02
CA GLU A 42 -9.72 -5.25 -6.66
C GLU A 42 -9.14 -6.21 -5.61
N ILE A 43 -8.73 -5.63 -4.48
CA ILE A 43 -8.44 -6.34 -3.25
C ILE A 43 -9.06 -5.61 -2.07
N ILE A 44 -9.87 -6.33 -1.28
CA ILE A 44 -10.52 -5.84 -0.07
C ILE A 44 -9.98 -6.64 1.11
N PHE A 45 -9.52 -5.93 2.14
CA PHE A 45 -8.87 -6.54 3.29
C PHE A 45 -9.06 -5.70 4.55
N ASP A 46 -9.05 -6.35 5.71
CA ASP A 46 -8.89 -5.67 6.99
C ASP A 46 -7.40 -5.62 7.32
N GLY A 47 -6.84 -4.43 7.49
CA GLY A 47 -5.45 -4.26 7.87
C GLY A 47 -5.19 -4.60 9.34
N PRO A 48 -3.91 -4.73 9.78
CA PRO A 48 -3.57 -5.00 11.17
C PRO A 48 -4.02 -3.90 12.14
N SER A 49 -4.32 -2.69 11.65
CA SER A 49 -4.95 -1.63 12.44
C SER A 49 -6.43 -1.86 12.74
N GLY A 50 -7.05 -2.88 12.15
CA GLY A 50 -8.49 -3.12 12.15
C GLY A 50 -9.28 -2.31 11.11
N VAL A 51 -8.60 -1.49 10.30
CA VAL A 51 -9.25 -0.68 9.26
C VAL A 51 -9.49 -1.51 7.99
N GLY A 52 -10.76 -1.64 7.59
CA GLY A 52 -11.16 -2.21 6.31
C GLY A 52 -10.74 -1.29 5.15
N THR A 53 -10.04 -1.86 4.17
CA THR A 53 -9.43 -1.13 3.05
C THR A 53 -9.73 -1.84 1.74
N GLY A 54 -10.13 -1.08 0.73
CA GLY A 54 -10.29 -1.54 -0.65
C GLY A 54 -9.29 -0.83 -1.57
N LEU A 55 -8.58 -1.59 -2.38
CA LEU A 55 -7.73 -1.07 -3.45
C LEU A 55 -8.26 -1.57 -4.79
N PHE A 56 -8.43 -0.65 -5.74
CA PHE A 56 -9.00 -0.93 -7.06
C PHE A 56 -7.98 -0.64 -8.15
N LYS A 57 -8.04 -1.40 -9.24
CA LYS A 57 -7.22 -1.20 -10.42
C LYS A 57 -7.42 0.22 -10.97
N GLY A 58 -6.32 0.85 -11.37
CA GLY A 58 -6.32 2.22 -11.88
C GLY A 58 -6.27 3.32 -10.82
N ILE A 59 -6.28 2.98 -9.52
CA ILE A 59 -5.94 3.93 -8.45
C ILE A 59 -4.55 4.51 -8.68
N ASP A 60 -4.34 5.80 -8.40
CA ASP A 60 -3.01 6.37 -8.47
C ASP A 60 -2.13 5.91 -7.29
N PRO A 61 -0.79 5.92 -7.44
CA PRO A 61 0.12 5.44 -6.40
C PRO A 61 0.00 6.18 -5.06
N ILE A 62 -0.36 7.47 -5.07
CA ILE A 62 -0.47 8.27 -3.84
C ILE A 62 -1.69 7.79 -3.05
N ASN A 63 -2.85 7.70 -3.68
CA ASN A 63 -4.06 7.19 -3.03
C ASN A 63 -3.90 5.74 -2.58
N ALA A 64 -3.25 4.88 -3.37
CA ALA A 64 -2.93 3.52 -2.95
C ALA A 64 -2.06 3.49 -1.68
N ALA A 65 -1.01 4.32 -1.62
CA ALA A 65 -0.15 4.40 -0.44
C ALA A 65 -0.89 4.93 0.80
N VAL A 66 -1.80 5.89 0.64
CA VAL A 66 -2.67 6.37 1.72
C VAL A 66 -3.53 5.22 2.25
N CYS A 67 -4.23 4.50 1.37
CA CYS A 67 -5.05 3.35 1.75
C CYS A 67 -4.22 2.28 2.49
N ILE A 68 -3.03 1.97 2.00
CA ILE A 68 -2.13 1.01 2.66
C ILE A 68 -1.66 1.55 4.02
N GLY A 69 -1.28 2.83 4.11
CA GLY A 69 -0.90 3.47 5.36
C GLY A 69 -1.99 3.38 6.43
N PHE A 70 -3.23 3.69 6.06
CA PHE A 70 -4.41 3.52 6.92
C PHE A 70 -4.62 2.07 7.35
N ALA A 71 -4.52 1.12 6.42
CA ALA A 71 -4.65 -0.30 6.77
C ALA A 71 -3.57 -0.77 7.75
N VAL A 72 -2.35 -0.26 7.63
CA VAL A 72 -1.21 -0.68 8.46
C VAL A 72 -1.24 -0.02 9.84
N ALA A 73 -1.46 1.30 9.91
CA ALA A 73 -1.25 2.10 11.12
C ALA A 73 -2.49 2.90 11.57
N GLY A 74 -3.62 2.73 10.89
CA GLY A 74 -4.86 3.44 11.21
C GLY A 74 -4.78 4.95 10.90
N PRO A 75 -5.60 5.79 11.55
CA PRO A 75 -5.65 7.23 11.28
C PRO A 75 -4.34 7.97 11.61
N PHE A 76 -3.45 7.38 12.41
CA PHE A 76 -2.16 7.96 12.78
C PHE A 76 -1.03 7.63 11.80
N TRP A 77 -1.32 6.94 10.69
CA TRP A 77 -0.31 6.58 9.69
C TRP A 77 0.59 7.74 9.23
N PRO A 78 0.15 9.02 9.12
CA PRO A 78 1.05 10.10 8.70
C PRO A 78 2.17 10.37 9.71
N PHE A 79 1.94 10.06 10.99
CA PHE A 79 2.95 10.21 12.05
C PHE A 79 3.87 9.00 12.13
N VAL A 80 3.36 7.81 11.79
CA VAL A 80 4.14 6.56 11.77
C VAL A 80 5.03 6.48 10.50
N PHE A 81 4.53 7.01 9.39
CA PHE A 81 5.15 6.98 8.06
C PHE A 81 5.26 8.40 7.45
N PRO A 82 5.98 9.33 8.09
CA PRO A 82 5.99 10.75 7.71
C PRO A 82 6.57 11.04 6.33
N ASN A 83 7.41 10.15 5.78
CA ASN A 83 8.02 10.35 4.46
C ASN A 83 7.36 9.49 3.37
N LEU A 84 6.33 8.72 3.68
CA LEU A 84 5.74 7.77 2.74
C LEU A 84 5.31 8.44 1.43
N LEU A 85 4.50 9.49 1.49
CA LEU A 85 4.00 10.14 0.28
C LEU A 85 5.12 10.79 -0.55
N LYS A 86 6.13 11.36 0.13
CA LYS A 86 7.31 11.93 -0.54
C LYS A 86 8.08 10.85 -1.31
N LYS A 87 8.26 9.66 -0.72
CA LYS A 87 8.94 8.52 -1.37
C LYS A 87 8.13 7.96 -2.54
N VAL A 88 6.81 7.83 -2.38
CA VAL A 88 5.93 7.40 -3.45
C VAL A 88 5.95 8.38 -4.62
N GLU A 89 5.87 9.68 -4.34
CA GLU A 89 5.92 10.72 -5.36
C GLU A 89 7.26 10.71 -6.11
N ALA A 90 8.39 10.58 -5.40
CA ALA A 90 9.71 10.49 -6.01
C ALA A 90 9.79 9.31 -7.00
N LYS A 91 9.42 8.11 -6.55
CA LYS A 91 9.41 6.90 -7.39
C LYS A 91 8.41 7.01 -8.55
N TRP A 92 7.26 7.67 -8.34
CA TRP A 92 6.28 7.89 -9.40
C TRP A 92 6.81 8.83 -10.49
N LYS A 93 7.49 9.91 -10.09
CA LYS A 93 8.14 10.85 -11.02
C LYS A 93 9.25 10.16 -11.81
N GLU A 94 10.05 9.31 -11.18
CA GLU A 94 11.09 8.52 -11.87
C GLU A 94 10.49 7.64 -12.97
N ARG A 95 9.39 6.93 -12.67
CA ARG A 95 8.70 6.05 -13.62
C ARG A 95 8.05 6.77 -14.79
N ARG A 96 7.71 8.05 -14.66
CA ARG A 96 7.13 8.87 -15.75
C ARG A 96 8.19 9.47 -16.69
N LYS A 97 9.46 9.43 -16.29
CA LYS A 97 10.58 9.99 -17.07
C LYS A 97 11.27 8.94 -17.96
N GLY A 98 10.94 7.66 -17.79
CA GLY A 98 11.31 6.59 -18.71
C GLY A 98 10.20 6.35 -19.72
#